data_AF-A0A2E7N4Q3-F1
#
_entry.id   AF-A0A2E7N4Q3-F1
#
_cell.length_a   1.000
_cell.length_b   1.000
_cell.length_c   1.000
_cell.angle_alpha   90.00
_cell.angle_beta   90.00
_cell.angle_gamma   90.00
#
_symmetry.space_group_name_H-M   'P 1'
#
loop_
_entity.id
_entity.type
_entity.pdbx_description
1 polymer ?
#
loop_
_entity_poly.entity_id
_entity_poly.type
_entity_poly.pdbx_seq_one_letter_code
_entity_poly.pdbx_strand_id
1 'polypeptide(L)' 'MTLRVNPDHDTIPVSIDDVLGTGADPATREIQTHADGPKGSVPFTAEFLIDEPSGNHFGMT' A
#
# COMPACT_ATOMS: atom_id res chain seq x y z
N MET A 1 -13.87 10.12 21.87
CA MET A 1 -12.86 9.28 21.20
C MET A 1 -11.56 9.44 21.97
N THR A 2 -11.11 8.42 22.69
CA THR A 2 -9.85 8.46 23.44
C THR A 2 -8.72 8.03 22.49
N LEU A 3 -7.79 8.94 22.21
CA LEU A 3 -6.56 8.63 21.48
C LEU A 3 -5.74 7.65 22.31
N ARG A 4 -5.52 6.44 21.80
CA ARG A 4 -4.56 5.49 22.37
C ARG A 4 -3.17 5.96 21.96
N VAL A 5 -2.38 6.43 22.93
CA VAL A 5 -0.96 6.73 22.75
C VAL A 5 -0.20 5.47 23.13
N ASN A 6 0.49 4.85 22.16
CA ASN A 6 1.37 3.72 22.40
C ASN A 6 2.80 4.27 22.50
N PRO A 7 3.35 4.48 23.71
CA PRO A 7 4.61 5.19 23.92
C PRO A 7 5.83 4.47 23.33
N ASP A 8 5.72 3.16 23.08
CA ASP A 8 6.78 2.33 22.52
C ASP A 8 6.73 2.24 20.98
N HIS A 9 5.77 2.92 20.34
CA HIS A 9 5.66 2.96 18.89
C HIS A 9 6.29 4.23 18.37
N ASP A 10 7.29 4.07 17.51
CA ASP A 10 7.82 5.19 16.73
C ASP A 10 6.81 5.56 15.63
N THR A 11 5.97 6.54 15.94
CA THR A 11 4.93 7.07 15.03
C THR A 11 5.33 8.42 14.45
N ILE A 12 6.64 8.71 14.37
CA ILE A 12 7.10 9.94 13.72
C ILE A 12 6.55 10.03 12.29
N PRO A 13 6.15 11.23 11.84
CA PRO A 13 5.74 11.42 10.46
C PRO A 13 6.88 11.02 9.50
N VAL A 14 6.58 10.16 8.53
CA VAL A 14 7.50 9.73 7.47
C VAL A 14 7.18 10.52 6.20
N SER A 15 8.19 11.15 5.61
CA SER A 15 8.09 11.84 4.31
C SER A 15 8.50 10.93 3.16
N ILE A 16 8.20 11.35 1.92
CA ILE A 16 8.63 10.62 0.71
C ILE A 16 10.16 10.59 0.63
N ASP A 17 10.84 11.66 1.01
CA ASP A 17 12.30 11.76 0.99
C ASP A 17 12.95 10.77 1.96
N ASP A 18 12.29 10.44 3.08
CA ASP A 18 12.79 9.45 4.05
C ASP A 18 12.79 8.02 3.49
N VAL A 19 11.91 7.74 2.51
CA VAL A 19 11.72 6.42 1.91
C VAL A 19 12.48 6.30 0.59
N LEU A 20 12.39 7.32 -0.27
CA LEU A 20 12.90 7.29 -1.63
C LEU A 20 14.23 8.05 -1.80
N GLY A 21 14.68 8.78 -0.77
CA GLY A 21 15.85 9.65 -0.82
C GLY A 21 15.52 11.05 -1.34
N THR A 22 16.25 12.05 -0.84
CA THR A 22 16.03 13.47 -1.18
C THR A 22 16.17 13.73 -2.68
N GLY A 23 15.13 14.33 -3.27
CA GLY A 23 15.12 14.71 -4.68
C GLY A 23 14.87 13.56 -5.65
N ALA A 24 14.49 12.38 -5.16
CA ALA A 24 14.03 11.29 -6.01
C ALA A 24 12.64 11.59 -6.57
N ASP A 25 12.46 11.47 -7.89
CA ASP A 25 11.15 11.51 -8.52
C ASP A 25 10.52 10.09 -8.49
N PRO A 26 9.44 9.86 -7.74
CA PRO A 26 8.78 8.55 -7.67
C PRO A 26 8.34 8.04 -9.05
N ALA A 27 7.97 8.93 -9.97
CA ALA A 27 7.49 8.57 -11.30
C ALA A 27 8.60 7.98 -12.20
N THR A 28 9.86 8.19 -11.85
CA THR A 28 11.02 7.68 -12.61
C THR A 28 11.52 6.32 -12.12
N ARG A 29 10.95 5.79 -11.03
CA ARG A 29 11.36 4.50 -10.48
C ARG A 29 10.68 3.34 -11.20
N GLU A 30 11.49 2.48 -11.81
CA GLU A 30 11.03 1.21 -12.34
C GLU A 30 11.12 0.14 -11.23
N ILE A 31 9.97 -0.38 -10.82
CA ILE A 31 9.91 -1.47 -9.83
C ILE A 31 10.09 -2.78 -10.59
N GLN A 32 11.22 -3.45 -10.37
CA GLN A 32 11.44 -4.79 -10.91
C GLN A 32 10.74 -5.81 -10.02
N THR A 33 9.76 -6.51 -10.57
CA THR A 33 9.06 -7.61 -9.90
C THR A 33 9.44 -8.94 -10.56
N HIS A 34 9.41 -10.02 -9.78
CA HIS A 34 9.69 -11.36 -10.31
C HIS A 34 8.64 -11.82 -11.35
N ALA A 35 7.40 -11.35 -11.22
CA ALA A 35 6.28 -11.59 -12.11
C ALA A 35 5.41 -10.32 -12.18
N ASP A 36 4.48 -10.25 -13.13
CA ASP A 36 3.47 -9.19 -13.17
C ASP A 36 2.82 -9.02 -11.80
N GLY A 37 2.69 -7.76 -11.36
CA GLY A 37 1.95 -7.44 -10.14
C GLY A 37 0.48 -7.82 -10.24
N PRO A 38 -0.22 -7.89 -9.10
CA PRO A 38 -1.63 -8.26 -9.08
C PRO A 38 -2.46 -7.29 -9.91
N LYS A 39 -3.26 -7.81 -10.85
CA LYS A 39 -4.09 -6.99 -11.77
C LYS A 39 -5.45 -6.60 -11.19
N GLY A 40 -5.57 -6.62 -9.86
CA GLY A 40 -6.76 -6.20 -9.14
C GLY A 40 -7.06 -4.71 -9.34
N SER A 41 -8.31 -4.32 -9.13
CA SER A 41 -8.76 -2.93 -9.25
C SER A 41 -9.00 -2.31 -7.87
N VAL A 42 -8.50 -1.09 -7.67
CA VAL A 42 -8.89 -0.24 -6.53
C VAL A 42 -10.00 0.73 -6.98
N PRO A 43 -10.91 1.17 -6.09
CA PRO A 43 -10.90 1.01 -4.63
C PRO A 43 -11.48 -0.33 -4.14
N PHE A 44 -10.98 -0.80 -2.98
CA PHE A 44 -11.61 -1.89 -2.23
C PHE A 44 -12.91 -1.39 -1.61
N THR A 45 -14.05 -1.63 -2.27
CA THR A 45 -15.36 -1.36 -1.70
C THR A 45 -15.77 -2.46 -0.73
N ALA A 46 -16.75 -2.19 0.14
CA ALA A 46 -17.24 -3.20 1.08
C ALA A 46 -17.87 -4.38 0.35
N GLU A 47 -18.58 -4.10 -0.74
CA GLU A 47 -19.20 -5.08 -1.63
C GLU A 47 -18.13 -5.97 -2.29
N PHE A 48 -17.02 -5.39 -2.76
CA PHE A 48 -15.90 -6.13 -3.34
C PHE A 48 -15.29 -7.11 -2.33
N LEU A 49 -15.18 -6.74 -1.06
CA LEU A 49 -14.63 -7.61 -0.01
C LEU A 49 -15.55 -8.78 0.37
N ILE A 50 -16.87 -8.60 0.21
CA ILE A 50 -17.87 -9.61 0.58
C ILE A 50 -18.13 -10.58 -0.58
N ASP A 51 -18.24 -10.05 -1.80
CA ASP A 51 -18.80 -10.78 -2.93
C ASP A 51 -17.74 -11.37 -3.87
N GLU A 52 -16.53 -10.81 -3.90
CA GLU A 52 -15.47 -11.30 -4.79
C GLU A 52 -14.61 -12.39 -4.13
N PRO A 53 -14.17 -13.41 -4.90
CA PRO A 53 -13.22 -14.39 -4.41
C PRO A 53 -11.93 -13.73 -3.92
N SER A 54 -11.33 -14.29 -2.86
CA SER A 54 -10.08 -13.76 -2.31
C SER A 54 -8.95 -13.66 -3.33
N GLY A 55 -8.94 -14.52 -4.35
CA GLY A 55 -8.00 -14.41 -5.48
C GLY A 55 -8.06 -13.07 -6.22
N ASN A 56 -9.26 -12.48 -6.36
CA ASN A 56 -9.44 -11.17 -7.00
C ASN A 56 -8.95 -10.02 -6.10
N HIS A 57 -9.00 -10.20 -4.77
CA HIS A 57 -8.51 -9.21 -3.80
C HIS A 57 -6.99 -9.04 -3.87
N PHE A 58 -6.28 -10.12 -4.18
CA PHE A 58 -4.83 -10.13 -4.30
C PHE A 58 -4.35 -10.20 -5.75
N GLY A 59 -5.24 -9.90 -6.72
CA GLY A 59 -4.97 -9.93 -8.16
C GLY A 59 -4.23 -11.18 -8.65
N MET A 60 -4.64 -12.34 -8.14
CA MET A 60 -4.10 -13.66 -8.47
C MET A 60 -4.86 -14.32 -9.66
N THR A 61 -5.72 -13.56 -10.33
CA THR A 61 -6.59 -13.98 -11.43
C THR A 61 -6.36 -13.17 -12.70
#